data_AF-A0A941MT66-F1
#
_entry.id   AF-A0A941MT66-F1
#
_cell.length_a   1.000
_cell.length_b   1.000
_cell.length_c   1.000
_cell.angle_alpha   90.00
_cell.angle_beta   90.00
_cell.angle_gamma   90.00
#
_symmetry.space_group_name_H-M   'P 1'
#
loop_
_entity.id
_entity.type
_entity.pdbx_description
1 polymer ?
#
loop_
_entity_poly.entity_id
_entity_poly.type
_entity_poly.pdbx_seq_one_letter_code
_entity_poly.pdbx_strand_id
1 'polypeptide(L)'
;GMDEAFPLDCNDADFCLKIRARGYLNVWTPLAELYHFESLTRGTAPTAERLAILQAAGQLFQERWAGIFRDGDPYYNPNLSLLAGGYQLRPDAPHIHSRAA
;
A
#
# COMPACT_ATOMS: atom_id res chain seq x y z
N GLY A 1 7.82 16.18 2.35
CA GLY A 1 6.37 16.06 2.55
C GLY A 1 5.83 15.12 1.51
N MET A 2 4.55 15.27 1.16
CA MET A 2 3.99 14.65 -0.05
C MET A 2 4.67 15.18 -1.30
N ASP A 3 4.62 14.40 -2.37
CA ASP A 3 5.29 14.68 -3.65
C ASP A 3 4.25 15.05 -4.70
N GLU A 4 4.44 16.19 -5.36
CA GLU A 4 3.54 16.70 -6.38
C GLU A 4 3.51 15.82 -7.65
N ALA A 5 4.47 14.92 -7.80
CA ALA A 5 4.44 13.90 -8.85
C ALA A 5 3.31 12.85 -8.68
N PHE A 6 2.65 12.82 -7.50
CA PHE A 6 1.49 11.97 -7.20
C PHE A 6 0.25 12.82 -6.92
N PRO A 7 -0.36 13.45 -7.94
CA PRO A 7 -1.45 14.41 -7.73
C PRO A 7 -2.80 13.77 -7.41
N LEU A 8 -2.98 12.48 -7.70
CA LEU A 8 -4.27 11.78 -7.53
C LEU A 8 -4.20 10.52 -6.66
N ASP A 9 -3.12 9.76 -6.76
CA ASP A 9 -2.97 8.45 -6.12
C ASP A 9 -1.50 8.14 -5.83
N CYS A 10 -1.24 7.17 -4.95
CA CYS A 10 0.06 6.73 -4.47
C CYS A 10 0.84 7.76 -3.60
N ASN A 11 0.29 8.95 -3.36
CA ASN A 11 0.92 10.01 -2.59
C ASN A 11 1.10 9.66 -1.10
N ASP A 12 0.11 9.00 -0.51
CA ASP A 12 0.12 8.54 0.86
C ASP A 12 1.09 7.37 1.05
N ALA A 13 1.03 6.35 0.19
CA ALA A 13 1.94 5.23 0.18
C ALA A 13 3.40 5.67 -0.02
N ASP A 14 3.67 6.59 -0.95
CA ASP A 14 5.02 7.14 -1.19
C ASP A 14 5.53 7.90 0.04
N PHE A 15 4.67 8.69 0.68
CA PHE A 15 5.03 9.39 1.91
C PHE A 15 5.35 8.40 3.04
N CYS A 16 4.52 7.38 3.24
CA CYS A 16 4.73 6.31 4.24
C CYS A 16 6.06 5.56 4.02
N LEU A 17 6.42 5.29 2.77
CA LEU A 17 7.69 4.65 2.42
C LEU A 17 8.88 5.60 2.62
N LYS A 18 8.75 6.89 2.28
CA LYS A 18 9.78 7.92 2.53
C LYS A 18 10.10 8.07 4.01
N ILE A 19 9.09 8.10 4.89
CA ILE A 19 9.35 8.22 6.33
C ILE A 19 9.99 6.94 6.88
N ARG A 20 9.59 5.76 6.39
CA ARG A 20 10.21 4.50 6.76
C ARG A 20 11.68 4.43 6.33
N ALA A 21 12.00 4.89 5.13
CA ALA A 21 13.38 4.98 4.63
C ALA A 21 14.28 5.90 5.50
N ARG A 22 13.68 6.81 6.28
CA ARG A 22 14.37 7.67 7.26
C ARG A 22 14.43 7.08 8.67
N GLY A 23 13.97 5.84 8.87
CA GLY A 23 13.98 5.15 10.17
C GLY A 23 12.79 5.46 11.08
N TYR A 24 11.75 6.15 10.58
CA TYR A 24 10.51 6.37 11.33
C TYR A 24 9.51 5.22 11.15
N LEU A 25 8.52 5.16 12.04
CA LEU A 25 7.43 4.19 12.00
C LEU A 25 6.12 4.83 11.52
N ASN A 26 5.37 4.11 10.69
CA ASN A 26 3.96 4.40 10.43
C ASN A 26 3.14 3.73 11.53
N VAL A 27 2.46 4.51 12.37
CA VAL A 27 1.72 4.01 13.54
C VAL A 27 0.24 4.33 13.39
N TRP A 28 -0.59 3.30 13.45
CA TRP A 28 -2.02 3.45 13.64
C TRP A 28 -2.34 3.49 15.13
N THR A 29 -3.29 4.34 15.52
CA THR A 29 -3.79 4.41 16.90
C THR A 29 -5.30 4.52 16.90
N PRO A 30 -6.03 3.73 17.71
CA PRO A 30 -7.48 3.86 17.85
C PRO A 30 -7.89 5.11 18.64
N LEU A 31 -6.93 5.82 19.26
CA LEU A 31 -7.19 7.00 20.09
C LEU A 31 -7.34 8.29 19.26
N ALA A 32 -7.06 8.24 17.96
CA ALA A 32 -7.25 9.36 17.05
C ALA A 32 -8.33 9.01 16.02
N GLU A 33 -9.40 9.81 15.98
CA GLU A 33 -10.51 9.63 15.05
C GLU A 33 -10.53 10.76 14.03
N LEU A 34 -10.54 10.41 12.74
CA LEU A 34 -10.64 11.35 11.63
C LEU A 34 -11.67 10.83 10.64
N TYR A 35 -12.51 11.73 10.13
CA TYR A 35 -13.50 11.42 9.10
C TYR A 35 -12.90 11.70 7.72
N HIS A 36 -12.88 10.68 6.87
CA HIS A 36 -12.53 10.81 5.46
C HIS A 36 -13.74 10.49 4.60
N PHE A 37 -14.31 11.51 3.97
CA PHE A 37 -15.37 11.35 2.97
C PHE A 37 -14.74 10.98 1.63
N GLU A 38 -14.48 9.68 1.49
CA GLU A 38 -13.77 9.13 0.35
C GLU A 38 -14.41 9.57 -0.98
N SER A 39 -13.56 9.99 -1.93
CA SER A 39 -13.95 10.40 -3.29
C SER A 39 -14.87 11.62 -3.40
N LEU A 40 -15.14 12.37 -2.32
CA LEU A 40 -16.07 13.51 -2.35
C LEU A 40 -15.65 14.60 -3.34
N THR A 41 -14.37 14.98 -3.34
CA THR A 41 -13.81 16.00 -4.24
C THR A 41 -13.42 15.43 -5.61
N ARG A 42 -13.10 14.13 -5.65
CA ARG A 42 -12.69 13.42 -6.87
C ARG A 42 -13.88 13.13 -7.77
N GLY A 43 -15.06 12.84 -7.21
CA GLY A 43 -16.21 12.32 -7.94
C GLY A 43 -16.04 10.83 -8.28
N THR A 44 -17.11 10.22 -8.82
CA THR A 44 -17.23 8.76 -8.96
C THR A 44 -16.80 8.20 -10.32
N ALA A 45 -16.73 9.03 -11.37
CA ALA A 45 -16.36 8.59 -12.71
C ALA A 45 -14.99 9.17 -13.14
N PRO A 46 -13.98 8.34 -13.46
CA PRO A 46 -12.72 8.82 -14.00
C PRO A 46 -12.88 9.24 -15.47
N THR A 47 -12.33 10.40 -15.82
CA THR A 47 -12.15 10.82 -17.22
C THR A 47 -10.94 10.12 -17.83
N ALA A 48 -10.83 10.11 -19.17
CA ALA A 48 -9.65 9.56 -19.85
C ALA A 48 -8.34 10.23 -19.39
N GLU A 49 -8.36 11.54 -19.17
CA GLU A 49 -7.23 12.31 -18.62
C GLU A 49 -6.85 11.82 -17.21
N ARG A 50 -7.83 11.66 -16.31
CA ARG A 50 -7.57 11.16 -14.96
C ARG A 50 -7.02 9.75 -14.97
N LEU A 51 -7.53 8.88 -15.84
CA LEU A 51 -7.00 7.54 -16.00
C LEU A 51 -5.53 7.56 -16.43
N ALA A 52 -5.16 8.44 -17.37
CA ALA A 52 -3.76 8.60 -17.78
C ALA A 52 -2.87 9.07 -16.62
N ILE A 53 -3.35 10.00 -15.80
CA ILE A 53 -2.63 10.46 -14.59
C ILE A 53 -2.45 9.31 -13.59
N LEU A 54 -3.51 8.52 -13.32
CA LEU A 54 -3.45 7.37 -12.43
C LEU A 54 -2.47 6.30 -12.93
N GLN A 55 -2.45 6.04 -14.25
CA GLN A 55 -1.51 5.12 -14.87
C GLN A 55 -0.07 5.60 -14.73
N ALA A 56 0.19 6.88 -15.02
CA ALA A 56 1.51 7.48 -14.87
C ALA A 56 1.98 7.46 -13.40
N ALA A 57 1.09 7.78 -12.46
CA ALA A 57 1.37 7.67 -11.03
C ALA A 57 1.72 6.23 -10.63
N GLY A 58 0.96 5.24 -11.09
CA GLY A 58 1.24 3.83 -10.82
C GLY A 58 2.61 3.39 -11.36
N GLN A 59 2.95 3.78 -12.60
CA GLN A 59 4.26 3.49 -13.20
C GLN A 59 5.40 4.12 -12.40
N LEU A 60 5.30 5.42 -12.11
CA LEU A 60 6.29 6.13 -11.31
C LEU A 60 6.47 5.50 -9.93
N PHE A 61 5.37 5.10 -9.28
CA PHE A 61 5.40 4.46 -7.97
C PHE A 61 6.12 3.11 -8.02
N GLN A 62 5.81 2.28 -9.01
CA GLN A 62 6.46 0.98 -9.23
C GLN A 62 7.96 1.12 -9.51
N GLU A 63 8.35 2.07 -10.37
CA GLU A 63 9.76 2.34 -10.68
C GLU A 63 10.52 2.82 -9.46
N ARG A 64 9.98 3.82 -8.75
CA ARG A 64 10.61 4.43 -7.58
C ARG A 64 10.80 3.45 -6.44
N TRP A 65 9.80 2.60 -6.19
CA TRP A 65 9.79 1.65 -5.09
C TRP A 65 10.01 0.21 -5.55
N ALA A 66 10.63 0.01 -6.72
CA ALA A 66 10.89 -1.31 -7.31
C ALA A 66 11.60 -2.27 -6.33
N GLY A 67 12.47 -1.73 -5.46
CA GLY A 67 13.10 -2.51 -4.40
C GLY A 67 12.10 -3.11 -3.41
N ILE A 68 11.11 -2.33 -2.96
CA ILE A 68 10.06 -2.82 -2.05
C ILE A 68 9.18 -3.87 -2.75
N PHE A 69 8.81 -3.66 -4.02
CA PHE A 69 8.02 -4.64 -4.76
C PHE A 69 8.77 -5.96 -4.99
N ARG A 70 10.08 -5.88 -5.24
CA ARG A 70 10.94 -7.06 -5.41
C ARG A 70 11.17 -7.79 -4.10
N ASP A 71 11.50 -7.05 -3.03
CA ASP A 71 11.90 -7.62 -1.75
C ASP A 71 10.69 -8.02 -0.88
N GLY A 72 9.51 -7.49 -1.21
CA GLY A 72 8.26 -7.68 -0.48
C GLY A 72 8.04 -6.65 0.62
N ASP A 73 6.77 -6.48 1.03
CA ASP A 73 6.43 -5.70 2.21
C ASP A 73 6.87 -6.47 3.47
N PRO A 74 7.81 -5.94 4.27
CA PRO A 74 8.29 -6.60 5.48
C PRO A 74 7.24 -6.69 6.59
N TYR A 75 6.14 -5.93 6.49
CA TYR A 75 5.03 -6.03 7.44
C TYR A 75 3.94 -7.02 6.98
N TYR A 76 4.00 -7.52 5.74
CA TYR A 76 3.07 -8.52 5.26
C TYR A 76 3.44 -9.90 5.82
N ASN A 77 2.46 -10.63 6.34
CA ASN A 77 2.70 -11.95 6.89
C ASN A 77 3.09 -12.94 5.77
N PRO A 78 4.28 -13.55 5.80
CA PRO A 78 4.76 -14.41 4.71
C PRO A 78 3.94 -15.70 4.54
N ASN A 79 3.10 -16.04 5.51
CA ASN A 79 2.20 -17.20 5.45
C ASN A 79 0.87 -16.89 4.74
N LEU A 80 0.62 -15.63 4.40
CA LEU A 80 -0.59 -15.21 3.69
C LEU A 80 -0.35 -15.11 2.19
N SER A 81 -1.39 -15.40 1.42
CA SER A 81 -1.37 -15.36 -0.03
C SER A 81 -1.41 -13.93 -0.55
N LEU A 82 -0.44 -13.58 -1.40
CA LEU A 82 -0.44 -12.32 -2.15
C LEU A 82 -1.42 -12.32 -3.34
N LEU A 83 -1.98 -13.47 -3.69
CA LEU A 83 -2.81 -13.64 -4.89
C LEU A 83 -4.30 -13.40 -4.64
N ALA A 84 -4.74 -13.31 -3.39
CA ALA A 84 -6.15 -13.16 -3.03
C ALA A 84 -6.33 -12.20 -1.84
N GLY A 85 -7.30 -11.27 -1.96
CA GLY A 85 -7.59 -10.22 -0.96
C GLY A 85 -8.29 -10.70 0.33
N GLY A 86 -8.19 -11.98 0.68
CA GLY A 86 -8.95 -12.59 1.78
C GLY A 86 -8.11 -13.07 2.96
N TYR A 87 -6.83 -12.68 3.07
CA TYR A 87 -5.89 -13.18 4.09
C TYR A 87 -5.86 -14.71 4.16
N GLN A 88 -5.95 -15.35 3.00
CA GLN A 88 -5.89 -16.80 2.87
C GLN A 88 -4.45 -17.27 3.10
N LEU A 89 -4.28 -18.49 3.59
CA LEU A 89 -2.95 -19.09 3.68
C LEU A 89 -2.34 -19.25 2.29
N ARG A 90 -1.04 -18.99 2.19
CA ARG A 90 -0.27 -19.24 0.97
C ARG A 90 -0.28 -20.76 0.68
N PRO A 91 -0.52 -21.21 -0.56
CA PRO A 91 -0.62 -22.64 -0.87
C PRO A 91 0.63 -23.47 -0.49
N ASP A 92 1.80 -22.85 -0.51
CA ASP A 92 3.11 -23.39 -0.15
C ASP A 92 3.59 -22.88 1.22
N ALA A 93 2.72 -22.27 2.03
CA ALA A 93 3.09 -21.91 3.39
C ALA A 93 3.52 -23.19 4.14
N PRO A 94 4.67 -23.17 4.84
CA PRO A 94 5.09 -24.33 5.61
C PRO A 94 3.96 -24.71 6.57
N HIS A 95 3.65 -26.00 6.67
CA HIS A 95 2.65 -26.47 7.63
C HIS A 95 3.08 -26.03 9.03
N ILE A 96 2.42 -24.98 9.54
CA ILE A 96 2.58 -24.57 10.93
C ILE A 96 1.84 -25.63 11.74
N HIS A 97 2.51 -26.75 12.00
CA HIS A 97 2.02 -27.73 12.94
C HIS A 97 1.76 -26.99 14.24
N SER A 98 0.50 -27.00 14.71
CA SER A 98 0.17 -26.57 16.05
C SER A 98 1.14 -27.28 16.98
N ARG A 99 2.00 -26.52 17.66
CA ARG A 99 2.70 -27.09 18.80
C ARG A 99 1.61 -27.53 19.75
N ALA A 100 1.44 -28.85 19.87
CA ALA A 100 0.64 -29.44 20.92
C ALA A 100 1.17 -28.86 22.24
N ALA A 101 0.27 -28.28 23.02
CA ALA A 101 0.52 -27.92 24.40
C ALA A 101 0.77 -29.18 25.24
#